data_AF-A0A328SAX8-F1
#
_entry.id   AF-A0A328SAX8-F1
#
_cell.length_a   1.000
_cell.length_b   1.000
_cell.length_c   1.000
_cell.angle_alpha   90.00
_cell.angle_beta   90.00
_cell.angle_gamma   90.00
#
_symmetry.space_group_name_H-M   'P 1'
#
loop_
_entity.id
_entity.type
_entity.pdbx_description
1 polymer ?
#
loop_
_entity_poly.entity_id
_entity_poly.type
_entity_poly.pdbx_seq_one_letter_code
_entity_poly.pdbx_strand_id
1 'polypeptide(L)' 'MAKTVDDLRPGETGKVKKHRVQGSLGKHLREMGLISGTPIKLERKAPLGYPVEVRIQGFSLAL' A
#
# COMPACT_ATOMS: atom_id res chain seq x y z
N MET A 1 10.37 7.65 -13.42
CA MET A 1 9.99 8.03 -12.04
C MET A 1 9.06 6.96 -11.47
N ALA A 2 9.34 6.44 -10.28
CA ALA A 2 8.47 5.46 -9.62
C ALA A 2 7.73 6.17 -8.48
N LYS A 3 6.40 6.25 -8.58
CA LYS A 3 5.54 6.76 -7.50
C LYS A 3 5.40 5.70 -6.41
N THR A 4 5.39 6.10 -5.16
CA THR A 4 5.12 5.26 -3.99
C THR A 4 3.71 5.53 -3.47
N VAL A 5 3.32 4.84 -2.39
CA VAL A 5 2.05 5.09 -1.72
C VAL A 5 1.94 6.51 -1.17
N ASP A 6 3.08 7.14 -0.82
CA ASP A 6 3.14 8.51 -0.31
C ASP A 6 2.74 9.58 -1.33
N ASP A 7 2.94 9.29 -2.61
CA ASP A 7 2.58 10.17 -3.73
C ASP A 7 1.08 10.14 -4.05
N LEU A 8 0.33 9.20 -3.47
CA LEU A 8 -1.12 9.11 -3.63
C LEU A 8 -1.80 10.13 -2.72
N ARG A 9 -2.93 10.66 -3.20
CA ARG A 9 -3.85 11.48 -2.40
C ARG A 9 -4.95 10.60 -1.78
N PRO A 10 -5.52 10.95 -0.61
CA PRO A 10 -6.67 10.24 -0.08
C PRO A 10 -7.79 10.16 -1.13
N GLY A 11 -8.32 8.95 -1.35
CA GLY A 11 -9.25 8.63 -2.42
C GLY A 11 -8.61 8.15 -3.73
N GLU A 12 -7.31 8.37 -3.93
CA GLU A 12 -6.59 7.99 -5.14
C GLU A 12 -6.24 6.49 -5.14
N THR A 13 -6.38 5.86 -6.30
CA THR A 13 -6.12 4.43 -6.51
C THR A 13 -4.84 4.24 -7.31
N GLY A 14 -3.99 3.33 -6.87
CA GLY A 14 -2.81 2.86 -7.58
C GLY A 14 -2.84 1.35 -7.81
N LYS A 15 -1.89 0.85 -8.59
CA LYS A 15 -1.59 -0.58 -8.68
C LYS A 15 -0.19 -0.84 -8.16
N VAL A 16 -0.04 -1.83 -7.29
CA VAL A 16 1.27 -2.24 -6.77
C VAL A 16 2.11 -2.71 -7.96
N LYS A 17 3.30 -2.13 -8.13
CA LYS A 17 4.27 -2.58 -9.14
C LYS A 17 5.36 -3.47 -8.54
N LYS A 18 5.83 -3.10 -7.35
CA LYS A 18 6.83 -3.85 -6.58
C LYS A 18 6.85 -3.33 -5.14
N HIS A 19 7.18 -4.20 -4.19
CA HIS A 19 7.61 -3.82 -2.84
C HIS A 19 9.10 -4.14 -2.70
N ARG A 20 9.85 -3.35 -1.92
CA ARG A 20 11.30 -3.57 -1.66
C ARG A 20 11.56 -4.35 -0.36
N VAL A 21 10.51 -4.85 0.27
CA VAL A 21 10.59 -5.55 1.55
C VAL A 21 11.07 -6.99 1.34
N GLN A 22 12.10 -7.39 2.09
CA GLN A 22 12.64 -8.74 2.08
C GLN A 22 12.30 -9.48 3.38
N GLY A 23 12.64 -10.77 3.45
CA GLY A 23 12.46 -11.58 4.65
C GLY A 23 11.00 -11.92 4.98
N SER A 24 10.73 -12.14 6.27
CA SER A 24 9.43 -12.56 6.78
C SER A 24 8.31 -11.55 6.48
N LEU A 25 8.59 -10.26 6.61
CA LEU A 25 7.60 -9.20 6.33
C LEU A 25 7.20 -9.20 4.85
N GLY A 26 8.15 -9.31 3.93
CA GLY A 26 7.85 -9.39 2.49
C GLY A 26 7.10 -10.67 2.12
N LYS A 27 7.34 -11.78 2.82
CA LYS A 27 6.54 -13.02 2.68
C LYS A 27 5.11 -12.80 3.16
N HIS A 28 4.94 -12.20 4.34
CA HIS A 28 3.62 -11.93 4.92
C HIS A 28 2.78 -10.99 4.04
N LEU A 29 3.37 -9.90 3.54
CA LEU A 29 2.68 -8.99 2.62
C LEU A 29 2.21 -9.69 1.34
N ARG A 30 3.00 -10.63 0.81
CA ARG A 30 2.60 -11.45 -0.36
C ARG A 30 1.47 -12.41 -0.01
N GLU A 31 1.51 -13.05 1.15
CA GLU A 31 0.44 -13.92 1.65
C GLU A 31 -0.87 -13.15 1.86
N MET A 32 -0.80 -11.88 2.27
CA MET A 32 -1.95 -10.97 2.36
C MET A 32 -2.46 -10.47 1.00
N GLY A 33 -1.79 -10.80 -0.12
CA GLY A 33 -2.20 -10.38 -1.45
C GLY A 33 -1.63 -9.03 -1.92
N LEU A 34 -0.65 -8.46 -1.21
CA LEU A 34 0.07 -7.24 -1.62
C LEU A 34 1.14 -7.55 -2.69
N ILE A 35 0.69 -8.09 -3.81
CA ILE A 35 1.52 -8.51 -4.95
C ILE A 35 1.43 -7.51 -6.11
N SER A 36 2.29 -7.69 -7.12
CA SER A 36 2.23 -6.86 -8.33
C SER A 36 0.87 -7.01 -9.02
N GLY A 37 0.30 -5.88 -9.46
CA GLY A 37 -1.01 -5.81 -10.10
C GLY A 37 -2.17 -5.58 -9.13
N THR A 38 -1.97 -5.78 -7.82
CA THR A 38 -3.00 -5.55 -6.81
C THR A 38 -3.41 -4.07 -6.79
N PRO A 39 -4.70 -3.75 -7.01
CA PRO A 39 -5.20 -2.40 -6.86
C PRO A 39 -5.23 -2.03 -5.39
N ILE A 40 -4.75 -0.83 -5.08
CA ILE A 40 -4.74 -0.25 -3.74
C ILE A 40 -5.34 1.14 -3.80
N LYS A 41 -6.06 1.54 -2.76
CA LYS A 41 -6.60 2.89 -2.63
C LYS A 41 -6.09 3.50 -1.33
N LEU A 42 -5.54 4.70 -1.40
CA LEU A 42 -5.19 5.44 -0.19
C LEU A 42 -6.51 5.92 0.45
N GLU A 43 -6.86 5.39 1.61
CA GLU A 43 -8.06 5.81 2.34
C GLU A 43 -7.76 7.05 3.17
N ARG A 44 -6.68 7.03 3.95
CA ARG A 44 -6.31 8.12 4.85
C ARG A 44 -4.81 8.28 4.96
N LYS A 45 -4.40 9.50 5.29
CA LYS A 45 -3.05 9.86 5.69
C LYS A 45 -3.17 10.63 7.00
N ALA A 46 -2.41 10.24 8.02
CA ALA A 46 -2.42 10.98 9.28
C ALA A 46 -1.94 12.44 9.07
N PRO A 47 -2.28 13.38 9.97
CA PRO A 47 -1.90 14.79 9.83
C PRO A 47 -0.39 15.03 9.66
N LEU A 48 0.43 14.17 10.25
CA LEU A 48 1.90 14.23 10.19
C LEU A 48 2.48 13.47 8.99
N GLY A 49 1.64 12.92 8.11
CA GLY A 49 2.04 12.14 6.95
C GLY A 49 2.09 10.63 7.18
N TYR A 50 2.12 10.15 8.43
CA TYR A 50 2.15 8.72 8.77
C TYR A 50 1.40 8.43 10.09
N PRO A 51 0.80 7.22 10.26
CA PRO A 51 0.72 6.14 9.27
C PRO A 51 -0.23 6.47 8.10
N VAL A 52 -0.08 5.73 7.00
CA VAL A 52 -1.00 5.75 5.86
C VAL A 52 -1.91 4.54 5.91
N GLU A 53 -3.17 4.73 5.53
CA GLU A 53 -4.17 3.67 5.53
C GLU A 53 -4.53 3.35 4.08
N VAL A 54 -4.25 2.12 3.65
CA VAL A 54 -4.45 1.66 2.27
C VAL A 54 -5.46 0.52 2.24
N ARG A 55 -6.44 0.61 1.36
CA ARG A 55 -7.43 -0.44 1.15
C ARG A 55 -6.97 -1.39 0.04
N ILE A 56 -6.94 -2.68 0.36
CA ILE A 56 -6.51 -3.79 -0.50
C ILE A 56 -7.62 -4.86 -0.45
N GLN A 57 -8.22 -5.20 -1.60
CA GLN A 57 -9.14 -6.34 -1.77
C GLN A 57 -10.08 -6.65 -0.57
N GLY A 58 -10.74 -5.62 -0.03
CA GLY A 58 -11.74 -5.78 1.03
C GLY A 58 -11.25 -5.51 2.46
N PHE A 59 -9.95 -5.37 2.70
CA PHE A 59 -9.40 -5.00 4.01
C PHE A 59 -8.57 -3.71 3.95
N SER A 60 -8.38 -3.07 5.10
CA SER A 60 -7.53 -1.89 5.26
C SER A 60 -6.22 -2.30 5.96
N LEU A 61 -5.11 -1.78 5.45
CA LEU A 61 -3.78 -1.97 6.02
C LEU A 61 -3.23 -0.60 6.43
N ALA A 62 -2.81 -0.48 7.69
CA ALA A 62 -2.05 0.67 8.17
C ALA A 62 -0.55 0.38 7.98
N LEU A 63 0.15 1.32 7.35
CA LEU A 63 1.59 1.25 7.08
C LEU A 63 2.31 2.49 7.64
#